data_AF-A0A523AD36-F1
#
_entry.id   AF-A0A523AD36-F1
#
_cell.length_a   1.000
_cell.length_b   1.000
_cell.length_c   1.000
_cell.angle_alpha   90.00
_cell.angle_beta   90.00
_cell.angle_gamma   90.00
#
_symmetry.space_group_name_H-M   'P 1'
#
loop_
_entity.id
_entity.type
_entity.pdbx_description
1 polymer ?
#
loop_
_entity_poly.entity_id
_entity_poly.type
_entity_poly.pdbx_seq_one_letter_code
_entity_poly.pdbx_strand_id
1 'polypeptide(L)'
;MLKEQILDLLEKDREFRYAVAGLIGMQEILQRLDRHEETMQKMLERLDRHEETMQKMLERLDRHEETIQKILERLERHEETMQKMLERLDRHEETLQKILERLDRHEETMQKMLERLDRHEEAIKGLWENQNRLWEEVKALRENQEKLWQSQEELRREMNLGFRRFEDRLTT
;
A
#
# COMPACT_ATOMS: atom_id res chain seq x y z
N MET A 1 69.53 78.60 -3.38
CA MET A 1 70.30 78.28 -4.60
C MET A 1 70.94 76.90 -4.50
N LEU A 2 72.19 76.70 -4.07
CA LEU A 2 72.85 75.38 -4.14
C LEU A 2 72.25 74.30 -3.22
N LYS A 3 71.92 74.66 -1.97
CA LYS A 3 71.29 73.72 -1.02
C LYS A 3 69.96 73.17 -1.54
N GLU A 4 69.15 74.01 -2.17
CA GLU A 4 67.86 73.60 -2.76
C GLU A 4 68.08 72.68 -3.96
N GLN A 5 69.08 72.95 -4.80
CA GLN A 5 69.43 72.07 -5.92
C GLN A 5 69.87 70.68 -5.46
N ILE A 6 70.65 70.59 -4.37
CA ILE A 6 71.08 69.31 -3.80
C ILE A 6 69.88 68.54 -3.23
N LEU A 7 68.95 69.21 -2.54
CA LEU A 7 67.75 68.57 -2.02
C LEU A 7 66.82 68.07 -3.14
N ASP A 8 66.65 68.87 -4.21
CA ASP A 8 65.85 68.47 -5.38
C ASP A 8 66.44 67.25 -6.08
N LEU A 9 67.77 67.20 -6.23
CA LEU A 9 68.47 66.03 -6.78
C LEU A 9 68.34 64.82 -5.86
N LEU A 10 68.47 64.97 -4.54
CA LEU A 10 68.24 63.87 -3.61
C LEU A 10 66.82 63.33 -3.71
N GLU A 11 65.81 64.17 -3.93
CA GLU A 11 64.40 63.76 -4.01
C GLU A 11 64.02 63.13 -5.35
N LYS A 12 64.61 63.56 -6.46
CA LYS A 12 64.18 63.13 -7.82
C LYS A 12 65.16 62.18 -8.50
N ASP A 13 66.45 62.28 -8.20
CA ASP A 13 67.49 61.49 -8.84
C ASP A 13 67.91 60.33 -7.93
N ARG A 14 67.50 59.12 -8.33
CA ARG A 14 67.84 57.89 -7.62
C ARG A 14 69.34 57.63 -7.67
N GLU A 15 69.99 57.83 -8.80
CA GLU A 15 71.42 57.55 -8.95
C GLU A 15 72.26 58.48 -8.08
N PHE A 16 71.92 59.77 -8.07
CA PHE A 16 72.52 60.76 -7.18
C PHE A 16 72.29 60.44 -5.69
N ARG A 17 71.07 60.05 -5.31
CA ARG A 17 70.74 59.66 -3.91
C ARG A 17 71.57 58.48 -3.43
N TYR A 18 71.79 57.46 -4.27
CA TYR A 18 72.59 56.29 -3.89
C TYR A 18 74.08 56.60 -3.86
N ALA A 19 74.58 57.45 -4.77
CA ALA A 19 75.95 57.92 -4.73
C ALA A 19 76.25 58.66 -3.41
N VAL A 20 75.37 59.58 -3.00
CA VAL A 20 75.48 60.29 -1.72
C VAL A 20 75.38 59.31 -0.54
N ALA A 21 74.42 58.38 -0.56
CA ALA A 21 74.28 57.36 0.48
C ALA A 21 75.51 56.45 0.61
N GLY A 22 76.19 56.14 -0.49
CA GLY A 22 77.48 55.44 -0.51
C GLY A 22 78.58 56.23 0.20
N LEU A 23 78.69 57.53 -0.09
CA LEU A 23 79.69 58.41 0.53
C LEU A 23 79.51 58.58 2.05
N ILE A 24 78.29 58.48 2.56
CA ILE A 24 77.97 58.62 4.00
C ILE A 24 77.74 57.28 4.72
N GLY A 25 78.02 56.14 4.08
CA GLY A 25 77.91 54.81 4.67
C GLY A 25 76.48 54.28 4.89
N MET A 26 75.48 54.84 4.21
CA MET A 26 74.06 54.44 4.31
C MET A 26 73.57 53.52 3.19
N GLN A 27 74.44 53.15 2.25
CA GLN A 27 74.08 52.35 1.06
C GLN A 27 73.38 51.02 1.40
N GLU A 28 73.87 50.29 2.40
CA GLU A 28 73.26 49.02 2.84
C GLU A 28 71.84 49.23 3.40
N ILE A 29 71.61 50.36 4.08
CA ILE A 29 70.29 50.70 4.64
C ILE A 29 69.29 50.98 3.51
N LEU A 30 69.68 51.76 2.48
CA LEU A 30 68.81 52.02 1.33
C LEU A 30 68.47 50.73 0.57
N GLN A 31 69.45 49.86 0.33
CA GLN A 31 69.21 48.58 -0.35
C GLN A 31 68.28 47.66 0.47
N ARG A 32 68.41 47.64 1.80
CA ARG A 32 67.47 46.89 2.66
C ARG A 32 66.07 47.47 2.62
N LEU A 33 65.92 48.80 2.57
CA LEU A 33 64.62 49.46 2.44
C LEU A 33 63.96 49.13 1.10
N ASP A 34 64.69 49.14 -0.01
CA ASP A 34 64.17 48.72 -1.32
C ASP A 34 63.65 47.27 -1.28
N ARG A 35 64.44 46.35 -0.71
CA ARG A 35 64.03 44.93 -0.57
C ARG A 35 62.79 44.80 0.33
N HIS A 36 62.69 45.61 1.39
CA HIS A 36 61.51 45.63 2.25
C HIS A 36 60.28 46.18 1.52
N GLU A 37 60.43 47.22 0.70
CA GLU A 37 59.36 47.76 -0.14
C GLU A 37 58.86 46.71 -1.13
N GLU A 38 59.76 46.02 -1.84
CA GLU A 38 59.39 44.90 -2.73
C GLU A 38 58.67 43.77 -1.97
N THR A 39 59.13 43.45 -0.76
CA THR A 39 58.51 42.42 0.07
C THR A 39 57.12 42.85 0.55
N MET A 40 56.94 44.12 0.92
CA MET A 40 55.66 44.69 1.31
C MET A 40 54.67 44.70 0.14
N GLN A 41 55.10 45.08 -1.06
CA GLN A 41 54.27 45.00 -2.26
C GLN A 41 53.78 43.56 -2.52
N LYS A 42 54.68 42.57 -2.46
CA LYS A 42 54.31 41.15 -2.59
C LYS A 42 53.34 40.69 -1.49
N MET A 43 53.48 41.20 -0.27
CA MET A 43 52.55 40.89 0.82
C MET A 43 51.16 41.47 0.57
N LEU A 44 51.07 42.72 0.08
CA LEU A 44 49.80 43.36 -0.29
C LEU A 44 49.08 42.55 -1.38
N GLU A 45 49.78 42.20 -2.46
CA GLU A 45 49.18 41.36 -3.51
C GLU A 45 48.73 39.98 -2.98
N ARG A 46 49.41 39.42 -1.98
CA ARG A 46 49.00 38.16 -1.35
C ARG A 46 47.76 38.35 -0.50
N LEU A 47 47.63 39.48 0.19
CA LEU A 47 46.42 39.82 0.95
C LEU A 47 45.22 39.98 0.02
N ASP A 48 45.36 40.68 -1.11
CA ASP A 48 44.29 40.85 -2.10
C ASP A 48 43.79 39.49 -2.63
N ARG A 49 44.73 38.59 -3.00
CA ARG A 49 44.38 37.23 -3.43
C ARG A 49 43.69 36.41 -2.32
N HIS A 50 44.10 36.60 -1.07
CA HIS A 50 43.44 35.94 0.07
C HIS A 50 42.03 36.47 0.29
N GLU A 51 41.82 37.78 0.15
CA GLU A 51 40.50 38.39 0.25
C GLU A 51 39.56 37.86 -0.83
N GLU A 52 39.99 37.82 -2.09
CA GLU A 52 39.21 37.21 -3.18
C GLU A 52 38.86 35.74 -2.91
N THR A 53 39.81 34.98 -2.34
CA THR A 53 39.60 33.57 -2.00
C THR A 53 38.58 33.42 -0.87
N MET A 54 38.62 34.29 0.14
CA MET A 54 37.64 34.32 1.23
C MET A 54 36.24 34.68 0.73
N GLN A 55 36.11 35.66 -0.16
CA GLN A 55 34.82 36.01 -0.76
C GLN A 55 34.22 34.82 -1.52
N LYS A 56 35.01 34.12 -2.34
CA LYS A 56 34.56 32.89 -3.02
C LYS A 56 34.14 31.79 -2.05
N MET A 57 34.80 31.67 -0.90
CA MET A 57 34.41 30.69 0.13
C MET A 57 33.07 31.06 0.78
N LEU A 58 32.83 32.34 1.07
CA LEU A 58 31.55 32.81 1.62
C LEU A 58 30.41 32.53 0.65
N GLU A 59 30.54 32.88 -0.63
CA GLU A 59 29.50 32.57 -1.61
C GLU A 59 29.25 31.05 -1.78
N ARG A 60 30.27 30.21 -1.55
CA ARG A 60 30.10 28.75 -1.56
C ARG A 60 29.34 28.27 -0.33
N LEU A 61 29.56 28.87 0.83
CA LEU A 61 28.82 28.58 2.05
C LEU A 61 27.34 28.96 1.89
N ASP A 62 27.04 30.14 1.32
CA ASP A 62 25.66 30.57 1.07
C ASP A 62 24.92 29.57 0.15
N ARG A 63 25.56 29.13 -0.93
CA ARG A 63 25.00 28.11 -1.84
C ARG A 63 24.78 26.77 -1.14
N HIS A 64 25.68 26.38 -0.24
CA HIS A 64 25.52 25.16 0.56
C HIS A 64 24.34 25.29 1.53
N GLU A 65 24.17 26.44 2.18
CA GLU A 65 23.04 26.72 3.06
C GLU A 65 21.71 26.61 2.32
N GLU A 66 21.59 27.25 1.15
CA GLU A 66 20.40 27.12 0.29
C GLU A 66 20.10 25.67 -0.10
N THR A 67 21.15 24.90 -0.41
CA THR A 67 21.01 23.48 -0.77
C THR A 67 20.51 22.65 0.40
N ILE A 68 21.04 22.90 1.60
CA ILE A 68 20.61 22.24 2.84
C ILE A 68 19.14 22.55 3.12
N GLN A 69 18.71 23.81 2.99
CA GLN A 69 17.30 24.18 3.18
C GLN A 69 16.38 23.42 2.22
N LYS A 70 16.74 23.34 0.93
CA LYS A 70 15.97 22.55 -0.06
C LYS A 70 15.91 21.05 0.28
N ILE A 71 16.97 20.49 0.87
CA ILE A 71 16.98 19.09 1.32
C ILE A 71 16.03 18.90 2.50
N LEU A 72 16.06 19.81 3.47
CA LEU A 72 15.18 19.75 4.65
C LEU A 72 13.70 19.80 4.24
N GLU A 73 13.31 20.76 3.40
CA GLU A 73 11.92 20.82 2.93
C GLU A 73 11.50 19.56 2.12
N ARG A 74 12.44 18.92 1.41
CA ARG A 74 12.15 17.66 0.70
C ARG A 74 11.95 16.50 1.66
N LEU A 75 12.72 16.46 2.75
CA LEU A 75 12.56 15.45 3.80
C LEU A 75 11.22 15.60 4.51
N GLU A 76 10.81 16.81 4.85
CA GLU A 76 9.49 17.08 5.47
C GLU A 76 8.33 16.61 4.58
N ARG A 77 8.37 16.94 3.28
CA ARG A 77 7.36 16.45 2.30
C ARG A 77 7.36 14.93 2.19
N HIS A 78 8.54 14.31 2.28
CA HIS A 78 8.65 12.86 2.22
C HIS A 78 8.06 12.19 3.47
N GLU A 79 8.30 12.78 4.65
CA GLU A 79 7.72 12.35 5.91
C GLU A 79 6.19 12.42 5.89
N GLU A 80 5.62 13.55 5.43
CA GLU A 80 4.17 13.70 5.29
C GLU A 80 3.56 12.63 4.35
N THR A 81 4.26 12.34 3.25
CA THR A 81 3.83 11.31 2.30
C THR A 81 3.87 9.91 2.93
N MET A 82 4.88 9.60 3.74
CA MET A 82 4.98 8.34 4.46
C MET A 82 3.88 8.20 5.52
N GLN A 83 3.57 9.25 6.26
CA GLN A 83 2.46 9.25 7.23
C GLN A 83 1.12 8.94 6.53
N LYS A 84 0.83 9.59 5.40
CA LYS A 84 -0.36 9.30 4.59
C LYS A 84 -0.40 7.85 4.09
N MET A 85 0.74 7.27 3.77
CA MET A 85 0.83 5.87 3.35
C MET A 85 0.51 4.91 4.49
N LEU A 86 1.03 5.18 5.70
CA LEU A 86 0.75 4.38 6.90
C LEU A 86 -0.74 4.40 7.23
N GLU A 87 -1.37 5.57 7.27
CA GLU A 87 -2.82 5.63 7.52
C GLU A 87 -3.66 4.91 6.45
N ARG A 88 -3.18 4.84 5.21
CA ARG A 88 -3.84 4.07 4.15
C ARG A 88 -3.71 2.57 4.37
N LEU A 89 -2.56 2.11 4.86
CA LEU A 89 -2.35 0.71 5.22
C LEU A 89 -3.27 0.31 6.38
N ASP A 90 -3.39 1.13 7.42
CA ASP A 90 -4.28 0.87 8.55
C ASP A 90 -5.75 0.73 8.09
N ARG A 91 -6.22 1.63 7.21
CA ARG A 91 -7.57 1.53 6.64
C ARG A 91 -7.77 0.27 5.79
N HIS A 92 -6.73 -0.17 5.07
CA HIS A 92 -6.79 -1.42 4.31
C HIS A 92 -6.85 -2.64 5.23
N GLU A 93 -6.11 -2.64 6.34
CA GLU A 93 -6.15 -3.69 7.36
C GLU A 93 -7.56 -3.81 7.97
N GLU A 94 -8.18 -2.71 8.38
CA GLU A 94 -9.56 -2.70 8.87
C GLU A 94 -10.57 -3.25 7.84
N THR A 95 -10.36 -2.92 6.57
CA THR A 95 -11.23 -3.40 5.48
C THR A 95 -11.08 -4.90 5.28
N LEU A 96 -9.85 -5.42 5.32
CA LEU A 96 -9.58 -6.85 5.23
C LEU A 96 -10.21 -7.61 6.40
N GLN A 97 -10.11 -7.08 7.62
CA GLN A 97 -10.75 -7.68 8.80
C GLN A 97 -12.26 -7.80 8.62
N LYS A 98 -12.93 -6.74 8.13
CA LYS A 98 -14.38 -6.77 7.84
C LYS A 98 -14.74 -7.78 6.76
N ILE A 99 -13.88 -7.98 5.75
CA ILE A 99 -14.10 -8.98 4.70
C ILE A 99 -14.01 -10.39 5.28
N LEU A 100 -13.00 -10.67 6.11
CA LEU A 100 -12.84 -11.97 6.76
C LEU A 100 -14.06 -12.32 7.62
N GLU A 101 -14.51 -11.40 8.48
CA GLU A 101 -15.73 -11.64 9.28
C GLU A 101 -16.98 -11.87 8.41
N ARG A 102 -17.07 -11.26 7.23
CA ARG A 102 -18.20 -11.50 6.32
C ARG A 102 -18.10 -12.88 5.67
N LEU A 103 -16.90 -13.35 5.35
CA LEU A 103 -16.68 -14.70 4.84
C LEU A 103 -17.07 -15.75 5.88
N ASP A 104 -16.67 -15.57 7.15
CA ASP A 104 -17.05 -16.48 8.24
C ASP A 104 -18.58 -16.58 8.38
N ARG A 105 -19.29 -15.44 8.35
CA ARG A 105 -20.77 -15.42 8.39
C ARG A 105 -21.40 -16.11 7.18
N HIS A 106 -20.81 -15.96 6.00
CA HIS A 106 -21.27 -16.65 4.80
C HIS A 106 -21.06 -18.16 4.90
N GLU A 107 -19.91 -18.59 5.43
CA GLU A 107 -19.63 -20.01 5.67
C GLU A 107 -20.65 -20.63 6.63
N GLU A 108 -20.93 -19.98 7.77
CA GLU A 108 -21.94 -20.44 8.72
C GLU A 108 -23.34 -20.54 8.07
N THR A 109 -23.69 -19.57 7.22
CA THR A 109 -24.97 -19.58 6.50
C THR A 109 -25.05 -20.73 5.50
N MET A 110 -23.95 -21.02 4.79
CA MET A 110 -23.88 -22.15 3.87
C MET A 110 -23.98 -23.50 4.59
N GLN A 111 -23.32 -23.65 5.74
CA GLN A 111 -23.44 -24.86 6.56
C GLN A 111 -24.90 -25.10 6.98
N LYS A 112 -25.60 -24.06 7.47
CA LYS A 112 -27.04 -24.15 7.81
C LYS A 112 -27.92 -24.50 6.60
N MET A 113 -27.55 -24.05 5.39
CA MET A 113 -28.29 -24.44 4.17
C MET A 113 -28.07 -25.90 3.81
N LEU A 114 -26.85 -26.42 3.94
CA LEU A 114 -26.54 -27.84 3.72
C LEU A 114 -27.33 -28.73 4.69
N GLU A 115 -27.33 -28.42 5.98
CA GLU A 115 -28.14 -29.16 6.98
C GLU A 115 -29.65 -29.11 6.70
N ARG A 116 -30.15 -28.05 6.05
CA ARG A 116 -31.54 -27.97 5.62
C ARG A 116 -31.80 -28.84 4.40
N LEU A 117 -30.86 -28.90 3.46
CA LEU A 117 -30.97 -29.77 2.29
C LEU A 117 -30.98 -31.24 2.70
N ASP A 118 -30.10 -31.65 3.61
CA ASP A 118 -30.06 -33.02 4.13
C ASP A 118 -31.41 -33.40 4.77
N ARG A 119 -31.97 -32.52 5.61
CA ARG A 119 -33.30 -32.73 6.20
C ARG A 119 -34.42 -32.81 5.16
N HIS A 120 -34.33 -32.01 4.09
CA HIS A 120 -35.30 -32.08 2.99
C HIS A 120 -35.17 -33.40 2.22
N GLU A 121 -33.95 -33.88 1.98
CA GLU A 121 -33.70 -35.17 1.34
C GLU A 121 -34.30 -36.32 2.16
N GLU A 122 -34.04 -36.34 3.48
CA GLU A 122 -34.65 -37.32 4.40
C GLU A 122 -36.18 -37.26 4.38
N ALA A 123 -36.76 -36.07 4.42
CA ALA A 123 -38.21 -35.89 4.36
C ALA A 123 -38.80 -36.40 3.04
N ILE A 124 -38.15 -36.12 1.90
CA ILE A 124 -38.58 -36.61 0.58
C ILE A 124 -38.52 -38.14 0.53
N LYS A 125 -37.46 -38.74 1.06
CA LYS A 125 -37.33 -40.20 1.15
C LYS A 125 -38.48 -40.80 1.97
N GLY A 126 -38.79 -40.23 3.13
CA GLY A 126 -39.92 -40.68 3.96
C GLY A 126 -41.28 -40.53 3.27
N LEU A 127 -41.50 -39.46 2.50
CA LEU A 127 -42.71 -39.30 1.69
C LEU A 127 -42.82 -40.38 0.61
N TRP A 128 -41.70 -40.74 -0.02
CA TRP A 128 -41.67 -41.78 -1.05
C TRP A 128 -42.00 -43.16 -0.46
N GLU A 129 -41.44 -43.50 0.70
CA GLU A 129 -41.75 -44.73 1.44
C GLU A 129 -43.23 -44.80 1.83
N ASN A 130 -43.80 -43.70 2.32
CA ASN A 130 -45.23 -43.62 2.65
C ASN A 130 -46.11 -43.78 1.40
N GLN A 131 -45.73 -43.18 0.27
CA GLN A 131 -46.46 -43.31 -0.99
C GLN A 131 -46.50 -44.77 -1.48
N ASN A 132 -45.39 -45.49 -1.38
CA ASN A 132 -45.34 -46.91 -1.73
C ASN A 132 -46.25 -47.75 -0.83
N ARG A 133 -46.24 -47.52 0.49
CA ARG A 133 -47.13 -48.21 1.43
C ARG A 133 -48.60 -47.98 1.08
N LEU A 134 -48.99 -46.74 0.78
CA LEU A 134 -50.34 -46.43 0.34
C LEU A 134 -50.71 -47.17 -0.96
N TRP A 135 -49.77 -47.30 -1.90
CA TRP A 135 -50.00 -48.03 -3.13
C TRP A 135 -50.25 -49.53 -2.88
N GLU A 136 -49.48 -50.14 -1.98
CA GLU A 136 -49.68 -51.53 -1.54
C GLU A 136 -51.04 -51.72 -0.86
N GLU A 137 -51.43 -50.81 0.03
CA GLU A 137 -52.75 -50.83 0.69
C GLU A 137 -53.89 -50.71 -0.33
N VAL A 138 -53.79 -49.78 -1.28
CA VAL A 138 -54.79 -49.62 -2.36
C VAL A 138 -54.88 -50.89 -3.22
N LYS A 139 -53.75 -51.52 -3.53
CA LYS A 139 -53.72 -52.78 -4.28
C LYS A 139 -54.44 -53.89 -3.51
N ALA A 140 -54.13 -54.06 -2.22
CA ALA A 140 -54.78 -55.05 -1.37
C ALA A 140 -56.29 -54.82 -1.24
N LEU A 141 -56.72 -53.56 -1.11
CA LEU A 141 -58.14 -53.21 -1.09
C LEU A 141 -58.85 -53.59 -2.39
N ARG A 142 -58.22 -53.34 -3.55
CA ARG A 142 -58.78 -53.74 -4.86
C ARG A 142 -58.92 -55.26 -4.98
N GLU A 143 -57.91 -56.02 -4.56
CA GLU A 143 -57.96 -57.48 -4.57
C GLU A 143 -59.07 -58.01 -3.64
N ASN A 144 -59.25 -57.41 -2.47
CA ASN A 144 -60.32 -57.79 -1.54
C ASN A 144 -61.71 -57.43 -2.09
N GLN A 145 -61.87 -56.28 -2.75
CA GLN A 145 -63.11 -55.91 -3.44
C GLN A 145 -63.48 -56.90 -4.54
N GLU A 146 -62.51 -57.33 -5.35
CA GLU A 146 -62.72 -58.32 -6.41
C GLU A 146 -63.21 -59.66 -5.83
N LYS A 147 -62.60 -60.14 -4.75
CA LYS A 147 -63.04 -61.35 -4.04
C LYS A 147 -64.47 -61.21 -3.48
N LEU A 148 -64.81 -60.05 -2.93
CA LEU A 148 -66.17 -59.76 -2.46
C LEU A 148 -67.18 -59.80 -3.61
N TRP A 149 -66.86 -59.21 -4.76
CA TRP A 149 -67.71 -59.28 -5.95
C TRP A 149 -67.94 -60.72 -6.42
N GLN A 150 -66.89 -61.53 -6.45
CA GLN A 150 -67.00 -62.95 -6.81
C GLN A 150 -67.89 -63.72 -5.85
N SER A 151 -67.73 -63.49 -4.53
CA SER A 151 -68.58 -64.10 -3.50
C SER A 151 -70.05 -63.67 -3.62
N GLN A 152 -70.33 -62.39 -3.91
CA GLN A 152 -71.70 -61.92 -4.14
C GLN A 152 -72.34 -62.54 -5.38
N GLU A 153 -71.57 -62.67 -6.46
CA GLU A 153 -72.04 -63.28 -7.70
C GLU A 153 -72.32 -64.78 -7.52
N GLU A 154 -71.47 -65.49 -6.77
CA GLU A 154 -71.67 -66.90 -6.41
C GLU A 154 -72.94 -67.08 -5.56
N LEU A 155 -73.09 -66.30 -4.49
CA LEU A 155 -74.29 -66.32 -3.65
C LEU A 155 -75.56 -66.04 -4.46
N ARG A 156 -75.51 -65.07 -5.38
CA ARG A 156 -76.63 -64.76 -6.28
C ARG A 156 -76.96 -65.93 -7.20
N ARG A 157 -75.96 -66.62 -7.76
CA ARG A 157 -76.15 -67.83 -8.57
C ARG A 157 -76.78 -68.96 -7.77
N GLU A 158 -76.27 -69.21 -6.57
CA GLU A 158 -76.82 -70.24 -5.67
C GLU A 158 -78.28 -69.96 -5.31
N MET A 159 -78.61 -68.72 -4.95
CA MET A 159 -79.99 -68.31 -4.68
C MET A 159 -80.91 -68.55 -5.88
N ASN A 160 -80.49 -68.13 -7.09
CA ASN A 160 -81.27 -68.34 -8.31
C ASN A 160 -81.49 -69.82 -8.63
N LEU A 161 -80.51 -70.70 -8.36
CA LEU A 161 -80.68 -72.14 -8.50
C LEU A 161 -81.63 -72.70 -7.44
N GLY A 162 -81.56 -72.20 -6.20
CA GLY A 162 -82.48 -72.55 -5.12
C GLY A 162 -83.93 -72.21 -5.44
N PHE A 163 -84.19 -71.00 -5.96
CA PHE A 163 -85.54 -70.59 -6.40
C PHE A 163 -86.09 -71.48 -7.50
N ARG A 164 -85.30 -71.78 -8.54
CA ARG A 164 -85.72 -72.70 -9.62
C ARG A 164 -86.10 -74.09 -9.10
N ARG A 165 -85.26 -74.68 -8.23
CA ARG A 165 -85.55 -75.99 -7.61
C ARG A 165 -86.84 -75.98 -6.78
N PHE A 166 -87.18 -74.84 -6.18
CA PHE A 166 -88.42 -74.67 -5.42
C PHE A 166 -89.64 -74.55 -6.34
N GLU A 167 -89.54 -73.78 -7.42
CA GLU A 167 -90.58 -73.66 -8.45
C GLU A 167 -90.88 -75.01 -9.14
N ASP A 168 -89.84 -75.78 -9.50
CA ASP A 168 -89.99 -77.12 -10.08
C ASP A 168 -90.78 -78.07 -9.14
N ARG A 169 -90.57 -77.95 -7.83
CA ARG A 169 -91.29 -78.75 -6.81
C ARG A 169 -92.74 -78.34 -6.61
N LEU A 170 -93.12 -77.10 -6.94
CA LEU A 170 -94.50 -76.61 -6.81
C LEU A 170 -95.35 -76.89 -8.06
N THR A 171 -94.72 -77.24 -9.18
CA THR A 171 -95.35 -77.45 -10.48
C THR A 171 -95.46 -78.92 -10.89
N THR A 172 -95.02 -79.85 -10.03
CA THR A 172 -95.13 -81.31 -10.16
C THR A 172 -96.12 -81.84 -9.13
#